data_AF-A0A2U2J4W0-F1
#
_entry.id   AF-A0A2U2J4W0-F1
#
_cell.length_a   1.000
_cell.length_b   1.000
_cell.length_c   1.000
_cell.angle_alpha   90.00
_cell.angle_beta   90.00
_cell.angle_gamma   90.00
#
_symmetry.space_group_name_H-M   'P 1'
#
loop_
_entity.id
_entity.type
_entity.pdbx_description
1 polymer ?
#
loop_
_entity_poly.entity_id
_entity_poly.type
_entity_poly.pdbx_seq_one_letter_code
_entity_poly.pdbx_strand_id
1 'polypeptide(L)'
;MDSLTGRVSLKGRLGDVAQRLRSKLDGKGYDKVLYFGVEGGFAMATELERFAADGSPVAEKRFSTGKIGGWLGAFDYFKRLVWGEDGRFRVFVFVVTNRAFTPASYAATETDLGRWRSTGSLILPPRVSTTPVPSGTTVTLLVYEFQADKGREGRLVAENERLPFAIHAKSLGFAS
;
A
#
# COMPACT_ATOMS: atom_id res chain seq x y z
N MET A 1 -13.16 15.66 10.81
CA MET A 1 -12.53 14.35 10.54
C MET A 1 -13.30 13.74 9.39
N ASP A 2 -12.89 14.02 8.16
CA ASP A 2 -13.63 13.58 6.98
C ASP A 2 -13.18 12.16 6.63
N SER A 3 -13.85 11.17 7.23
CA SER A 3 -13.74 9.80 6.78
C SER A 3 -14.40 9.71 5.40
N LEU A 4 -13.59 9.63 4.34
CA LEU A 4 -14.04 9.26 2.99
C LEU A 4 -14.46 7.78 2.97
N THR A 5 -15.53 7.42 3.67
CA THR A 5 -16.13 6.08 3.64
C THR A 5 -17.17 6.01 2.53
N GLY A 6 -16.72 6.07 1.28
CA GLY A 6 -17.55 5.68 0.15
C GLY A 6 -17.69 4.15 0.13
N ARG A 7 -18.84 3.62 0.58
CA ARG A 7 -19.16 2.19 0.38
C ARG A 7 -19.55 1.98 -1.09
N VAL A 8 -18.59 1.53 -1.90
CA VAL A 8 -18.88 1.06 -3.26
C VAL A 8 -19.37 -0.39 -3.18
N SER A 9 -20.55 -0.69 -3.72
CA SER A 9 -20.98 -2.08 -3.92
C SER A 9 -20.10 -2.73 -4.98
N LEU A 10 -19.16 -3.57 -4.53
CA LEU A 10 -18.30 -4.35 -5.41
C LEU A 10 -19.07 -5.58 -5.89
N LYS A 11 -19.52 -5.56 -7.16
CA LYS A 11 -20.04 -6.76 -7.86
C LYS A 11 -18.92 -7.40 -8.67
N GLY A 12 -18.91 -8.73 -8.74
CA GLY A 12 -17.95 -9.50 -9.54
C GLY A 12 -17.08 -10.44 -8.69
N ARG A 13 -15.87 -10.71 -9.16
CA ARG A 13 -14.84 -11.49 -8.48
C ARG A 13 -13.78 -10.56 -7.88
N LEU A 14 -13.04 -11.03 -6.88
CA LEU A 14 -11.94 -10.26 -6.29
C LEU A 14 -10.87 -9.89 -7.33
N GLY A 15 -10.68 -10.70 -8.37
CA GLY A 15 -9.83 -10.39 -9.52
C GLY A 15 -10.28 -9.13 -10.28
N ASP A 16 -11.58 -8.90 -10.44
CA ASP A 16 -12.11 -7.71 -11.11
C ASP A 16 -11.82 -6.45 -10.28
N VAL A 17 -11.92 -6.56 -8.96
CA VAL A 17 -11.57 -5.46 -8.03
C VAL A 17 -10.08 -5.14 -8.12
N ALA A 18 -9.23 -6.17 -8.11
CA ALA A 18 -7.79 -6.02 -8.29
C ALA A 18 -7.46 -5.35 -9.63
N GLN A 19 -8.09 -5.78 -10.72
CA GLN A 19 -7.87 -5.19 -12.04
C GLN A 19 -8.24 -3.70 -12.07
N ARG A 20 -9.38 -3.31 -11.49
CA ARG A 20 -9.79 -1.90 -11.42
C ARG A 20 -8.81 -1.03 -10.63
N LEU A 21 -8.36 -1.52 -9.47
CA LEU A 21 -7.34 -0.84 -8.67
C LEU A 21 -6.03 -0.71 -9.47
N ARG A 22 -5.64 -1.80 -10.15
CA ARG A 22 -4.43 -1.85 -10.96
C ARG A 22 -4.47 -0.84 -12.10
N SER A 23 -5.55 -0.79 -12.89
CA SER A 23 -5.69 0.17 -13.97
C SER A 23 -5.64 1.63 -13.49
N LYS A 24 -6.18 1.92 -12.30
CA LYS A 24 -6.07 3.26 -11.71
C LYS A 24 -4.64 3.61 -11.31
N LEU A 25 -3.89 2.64 -10.78
CA LEU A 25 -2.48 2.78 -10.42
C LEU A 25 -1.57 2.90 -11.65
N ASP A 26 -1.83 2.12 -12.70
CA ASP A 26 -1.13 2.20 -13.99
C ASP A 26 -1.27 3.61 -14.59
N GLY A 27 -2.48 4.19 -14.54
CA GLY A 27 -2.73 5.58 -14.95
C GLY A 27 -2.00 6.65 -14.11
N LYS A 28 -1.35 6.27 -13.02
CA LYS A 28 -0.48 7.11 -12.18
C LYS A 28 1.00 6.73 -12.27
N GLY A 29 1.35 5.76 -13.12
CA GLY A 29 2.72 5.30 -13.37
C GLY A 29 3.25 4.29 -12.35
N TYR A 30 2.38 3.58 -11.62
CA TYR A 30 2.80 2.45 -10.78
C TYR A 30 2.73 1.14 -11.57
N ASP A 31 3.83 0.81 -12.25
CA ASP A 31 3.88 -0.33 -13.16
C ASP A 31 4.05 -1.68 -12.45
N LYS A 32 4.38 -1.67 -11.15
CA LYS A 32 4.45 -2.89 -10.35
C LYS A 32 3.68 -2.75 -9.04
N VAL A 33 3.05 -3.86 -8.67
CA VAL A 33 2.39 -4.04 -7.38
C VAL A 33 2.69 -5.43 -6.85
N LEU A 34 2.61 -5.59 -5.54
CA LEU A 34 2.69 -6.87 -4.85
C LEU A 34 1.34 -7.21 -4.24
N TYR A 35 0.94 -8.47 -4.37
CA TYR A 35 -0.27 -9.01 -3.77
C TYR A 35 0.06 -9.83 -2.53
N PHE A 36 -0.67 -9.60 -1.46
CA PHE A 36 -0.57 -10.35 -0.21
C PHE A 36 -1.93 -10.99 0.11
N GLY A 37 -1.90 -12.22 0.63
CA GLY A 37 -3.10 -12.84 1.15
C GLY A 37 -3.46 -12.25 2.51
N VAL A 38 -4.73 -11.84 2.66
CA VAL A 38 -5.33 -11.49 3.96
C VAL A 38 -6.59 -12.32 4.17
N GLU A 39 -7.07 -12.41 5.40
CA GLU A 39 -8.34 -13.10 5.65
C GLU A 39 -9.49 -12.41 4.91
N GLY A 40 -10.32 -13.19 4.20
CA GLY A 40 -11.48 -12.66 3.46
C GLY A 40 -11.14 -11.91 2.17
N GLY A 41 -9.89 -11.86 1.73
CA GLY A 41 -9.53 -11.22 0.46
C GLY A 41 -8.03 -11.09 0.19
N PHE A 42 -7.60 -9.91 -0.24
CA PHE A 42 -6.20 -9.63 -0.58
C PHE A 42 -5.79 -8.20 -0.20
N ALA A 43 -4.48 -7.99 -0.06
CA ALA A 43 -3.89 -6.65 -0.06
C ALA A 43 -3.05 -6.46 -1.34
N MET A 44 -3.05 -5.24 -1.87
CA MET A 44 -2.23 -4.83 -3.01
C MET A 44 -1.35 -3.65 -2.59
N ALA A 45 -0.04 -3.81 -2.68
CA ALA A 45 0.93 -2.78 -2.32
C ALA A 45 1.65 -2.26 -3.58
N THR A 46 1.85 -0.95 -3.68
CA THR A 46 2.63 -0.35 -4.76
C THR A 46 4.14 -0.58 -4.59
N GLU A 47 4.91 -0.24 -5.62
CA GLU A 47 6.32 0.09 -5.42
C GLU A 47 6.48 1.25 -4.42
N LEU A 48 7.65 1.30 -3.82
CA LEU A 48 8.01 2.32 -2.87
C LEU A 48 8.36 3.62 -3.62
N GLU A 49 7.52 4.62 -3.45
CA GLU A 49 7.58 5.90 -4.16
C GLU A 49 8.24 6.98 -3.32
N ARG A 50 9.21 7.67 -3.90
CA ARG A 50 9.79 8.91 -3.40
C ARG A 50 8.84 10.08 -3.61
N PHE A 51 8.64 10.88 -2.57
CA PHE A 51 7.77 12.06 -2.62
C PHE A 51 8.39 13.28 -1.94
N ALA A 52 8.01 14.48 -2.38
CA ALA A 52 8.48 15.75 -1.86
C ALA A 52 7.68 16.19 -0.61
N ALA A 53 8.12 17.27 0.04
CA ALA A 53 7.48 17.78 1.27
C ALA A 53 6.00 18.18 1.06
N ASP A 54 5.61 18.53 -0.16
CA ASP A 54 4.22 18.86 -0.53
C ASP A 54 3.37 17.63 -0.89
N GLY A 55 3.94 16.43 -0.87
CA GLY A 55 3.26 15.19 -1.21
C GLY A 55 3.29 14.82 -2.70
N SER A 56 3.90 15.64 -3.55
CA SER A 56 4.07 15.34 -4.97
C SER A 56 5.12 14.24 -5.21
N PRO A 57 4.96 13.38 -6.25
CA PRO A 57 5.99 12.43 -6.61
C PRO A 57 7.27 13.13 -7.09
N VAL A 58 8.44 12.66 -6.64
CA VAL A 58 9.71 13.15 -7.18
C VAL A 58 9.97 12.44 -8.49
N ALA A 59 10.06 13.17 -9.61
CA ALA A 59 10.18 12.58 -10.95
C ALA A 59 11.48 11.78 -11.13
N GLU A 60 12.61 12.32 -10.66
CA GLU A 60 13.90 11.64 -10.70
C GLU A 60 13.96 10.56 -9.63
N LYS A 61 14.27 9.32 -10.04
CA LYS A 61 14.33 8.16 -9.12
C LYS A 61 13.05 8.03 -8.27
N ARG A 62 11.90 8.24 -8.91
CA ARG A 62 10.56 8.16 -8.29
C ARG A 62 10.36 6.88 -7.51
N PHE A 63 10.84 5.75 -8.02
CA PHE A 63 10.74 4.46 -7.34
C PHE A 63 12.11 4.02 -6.82
N SER A 64 12.14 3.47 -5.60
CA SER A 64 13.39 2.94 -5.05
C SER A 64 13.91 1.75 -5.87
N THR A 65 15.24 1.67 -6.01
CA THR A 65 15.96 0.57 -6.68
C THR A 65 16.67 -0.36 -5.69
N GLY A 66 16.36 -0.25 -4.39
CA GLY A 66 17.00 -1.00 -3.31
C GLY A 66 17.13 -2.51 -3.58
N LYS A 67 18.23 -3.11 -3.09
CA LYS A 67 18.52 -4.54 -3.28
C LYS A 67 17.70 -5.40 -2.31
N ILE A 68 17.10 -6.47 -2.84
CA ILE A 68 16.28 -7.41 -2.08
C ILE A 68 17.15 -8.61 -1.67
N GLY A 69 17.13 -8.97 -0.38
CA GLY A 69 17.67 -10.23 0.13
C GLY A 69 16.93 -10.63 1.40
N GLY A 70 16.50 -11.91 1.46
CA GLY A 70 15.84 -12.61 2.59
C GLY A 70 14.96 -11.76 3.51
N TRP A 71 13.63 -11.90 3.44
CA TRP A 71 12.71 -11.13 4.27
C TRP A 71 11.81 -12.03 5.13
N LEU A 72 11.51 -11.55 6.33
CA LEU A 72 10.64 -12.25 7.30
C LEU A 72 9.17 -11.78 7.24
N GLY A 73 8.86 -10.75 6.44
CA GLY A 73 7.50 -10.23 6.23
C GLY A 73 7.44 -9.01 5.31
N ALA A 74 6.23 -8.56 4.97
CA ALA A 74 6.00 -7.43 4.05
C ALA A 74 6.59 -6.10 4.52
N PHE A 75 6.69 -5.90 5.83
CA PHE A 75 7.23 -4.68 6.41
C PHE A 75 8.76 -4.60 6.32
N ASP A 76 9.43 -5.69 6.70
CA ASP A 76 10.88 -5.86 6.55
C ASP A 76 11.28 -5.70 5.08
N TYR A 77 10.45 -6.18 4.16
CA TYR A 77 10.61 -5.93 2.73
C TYR A 77 10.61 -4.42 2.40
N PHE A 78 9.62 -3.63 2.82
CA PHE A 78 9.59 -2.19 2.52
C PHE A 78 10.69 -1.39 3.22
N LYS A 79 11.03 -1.71 4.48
CA LYS A 79 12.15 -1.09 5.20
C LYS A 79 13.50 -1.37 4.53
N ARG A 80 13.69 -2.56 3.95
CA ARG A 80 14.92 -2.89 3.21
C ARG A 80 14.99 -2.19 1.86
N LEU A 81 13.87 -1.97 1.20
CA LEU A 81 13.84 -1.25 -0.08
C LEU A 81 14.30 0.20 0.03
N VAL A 82 14.18 0.85 1.20
CA VAL A 82 14.72 2.19 1.45
C VAL A 82 16.19 2.19 1.88
N TRP A 83 16.80 1.03 2.13
CA TRP A 83 18.17 0.98 2.62
C TRP A 83 19.12 1.59 1.60
N GLY A 84 19.90 2.59 2.04
CA GLY A 84 20.98 3.18 1.25
C GLY A 84 20.51 4.27 0.30
N GLU A 85 19.20 4.53 0.29
CA GLU A 85 18.62 5.74 -0.29
C GLU A 85 18.60 6.87 0.75
N ASP A 86 18.42 8.10 0.29
CA ASP A 86 18.21 9.28 1.12
C ASP A 86 16.90 9.95 0.69
N GLY A 87 16.02 10.33 1.63
CA GLY A 87 14.77 11.06 1.37
C GLY A 87 13.49 10.42 1.93
N ARG A 88 12.34 10.97 1.52
CA ARG A 88 11.00 10.53 1.96
C ARG A 88 10.37 9.60 0.95
N PHE A 89 9.82 8.50 1.46
CA PHE A 89 9.22 7.45 0.66
C PHE A 89 7.87 7.02 1.19
N ARG A 90 6.99 6.55 0.32
CA ARG A 90 5.70 6.00 0.71
C ARG A 90 5.36 4.75 -0.07
N VAL A 91 4.54 3.90 0.55
CA VAL A 91 3.85 2.82 -0.16
C VAL A 91 2.35 2.93 0.10
N PHE A 92 1.59 2.72 -0.97
CA PHE A 92 0.14 2.63 -0.90
C PHE A 92 -0.27 1.18 -0.82
N VAL A 93 -1.11 0.84 0.16
CA VAL A 93 -1.62 -0.51 0.33
C VAL A 93 -3.13 -0.47 0.32
N PHE A 94 -3.73 -1.13 -0.66
CA PHE A 94 -5.17 -1.35 -0.75
C PHE A 94 -5.50 -2.70 -0.12
N VAL A 95 -6.22 -2.68 0.99
CA VAL A 95 -6.72 -3.89 1.65
C VAL A 95 -8.17 -4.10 1.20
N VAL A 96 -8.42 -5.22 0.52
CA VAL A 96 -9.74 -5.62 0.02
C VAL A 96 -10.20 -6.83 0.80
N THR A 97 -11.15 -6.64 1.71
CA THR A 97 -11.68 -7.71 2.58
C THR A 97 -13.06 -7.37 3.10
N ASN A 98 -13.84 -8.39 3.48
CA ASN A 98 -15.09 -8.26 4.21
C ASN A 98 -14.94 -8.49 5.73
N ARG A 99 -13.72 -8.72 6.21
CA ARG A 99 -13.44 -8.80 7.63
C ARG A 99 -13.28 -7.41 8.20
N ALA A 100 -13.70 -7.24 9.46
CA ALA A 100 -13.45 -6.02 10.21
C ALA A 100 -11.94 -5.77 10.23
N PHE A 101 -11.53 -4.75 9.50
CA PHE A 101 -10.16 -4.29 9.42
C PHE A 101 -10.11 -2.95 10.13
N THR A 102 -9.80 -2.97 11.42
CA THR A 102 -9.59 -1.77 12.22
C THR A 102 -8.08 -1.56 12.32
N PRO A 103 -7.47 -0.75 11.45
CA PRO A 103 -6.14 -0.26 11.76
C PRO A 103 -6.29 0.61 13.02
N ALA A 104 -5.48 0.37 14.05
CA ALA A 104 -5.65 0.99 15.37
C ALA A 104 -5.63 2.53 15.33
N SER A 105 -5.06 3.09 14.26
CA SER A 105 -5.35 4.43 13.74
C SER A 105 -5.07 4.43 12.24
N TYR A 106 -5.26 5.55 11.55
CA TYR A 106 -4.70 5.74 10.20
C TYR A 106 -3.16 5.57 10.17
N ALA A 107 -2.50 5.50 11.33
CA ALA A 107 -1.13 5.05 11.45
C ALA A 107 -1.06 3.53 11.52
N ALA A 108 -0.73 2.92 10.38
CA ALA A 108 -0.36 1.52 10.37
C ALA A 108 0.84 1.28 11.30
N THR A 109 0.71 0.27 12.16
CA THR A 109 1.72 -0.16 13.13
C THR A 109 2.40 -1.44 12.66
N GLU A 110 3.55 -1.80 13.24
CA GLU A 110 4.20 -3.10 12.97
C GLU A 110 3.25 -4.29 13.25
N THR A 111 2.27 -4.09 14.14
CA THR A 111 1.29 -5.10 14.59
C THR A 111 0.23 -5.44 13.55
N ASP A 112 -0.10 -4.54 12.62
CA ASP A 112 -1.12 -4.77 11.57
C ASP A 112 -0.63 -5.74 10.47
N LEU A 113 0.69 -5.92 10.37
CA LEU A 113 1.37 -6.60 9.26
C LEU A 113 1.79 -8.04 9.58
N GLY A 114 1.79 -8.43 10.86
CA GLY A 114 1.98 -9.83 11.28
C GLY A 114 0.87 -10.79 10.80
N ARG A 115 -0.22 -10.23 10.24
CA ARG A 115 -1.36 -10.99 9.67
C ARG A 115 -1.24 -11.26 8.17
N TRP A 116 -0.23 -10.70 7.49
CA TRP A 116 -0.03 -10.91 6.05
C TRP A 116 0.80 -12.17 5.84
N ARG A 117 0.42 -13.02 4.88
CA ARG A 117 1.28 -14.16 4.52
C ARG A 117 2.64 -13.63 4.04
N SER A 118 3.73 -14.25 4.52
CA SER A 118 5.12 -13.75 4.47
C SER A 118 5.70 -13.53 3.08
N THR A 119 5.07 -14.02 2.01
CA THR A 119 5.54 -13.85 0.63
C THR A 119 4.52 -13.09 -0.20
N GLY A 120 4.83 -11.83 -0.53
CA GLY A 120 4.12 -11.08 -1.56
C GLY A 120 4.33 -11.74 -2.93
N SER A 121 3.28 -11.78 -3.76
CA SER A 121 3.31 -12.34 -5.11
C SER A 121 3.13 -11.22 -6.14
N LEU A 122 3.82 -11.31 -7.28
CA LEU A 122 3.61 -10.39 -8.41
C LEU A 122 2.23 -10.59 -9.09
N ILE A 123 1.60 -11.73 -8.83
CA ILE A 123 0.31 -12.11 -9.41
C ILE A 123 -0.67 -12.44 -8.28
N LEU A 124 -1.89 -11.93 -8.37
CA LEU A 124 -2.98 -12.36 -7.49
C LEU A 124 -3.26 -13.86 -7.73
N PRO A 125 -3.13 -14.73 -6.71
CA PRO A 125 -3.30 -16.16 -6.91
C PRO A 125 -4.66 -16.50 -7.56
N PRO A 126 -4.73 -17.42 -8.55
CA PRO A 126 -5.97 -17.73 -9.27
C PRO A 126 -7.16 -18.09 -8.38
N ARG A 127 -6.90 -18.79 -7.27
CA ARG A 127 -7.90 -19.12 -6.23
C ARG A 127 -8.56 -17.86 -5.66
N VAL A 128 -7.76 -16.82 -5.37
CA VAL A 128 -8.27 -15.57 -4.82
C VAL A 128 -8.95 -14.76 -5.93
N SER A 129 -8.32 -14.67 -7.10
CA SER A 129 -8.85 -13.92 -8.26
C SER A 129 -10.24 -14.37 -8.67
N THR A 130 -10.50 -15.69 -8.66
CA THR A 130 -11.79 -16.24 -9.08
C THR A 130 -12.86 -16.23 -7.97
N THR A 131 -12.52 -15.88 -6.74
CA THR A 131 -13.47 -15.84 -5.61
C THR A 131 -14.51 -14.73 -5.83
N PRO A 132 -15.82 -15.00 -5.75
CA PRO A 132 -16.85 -13.97 -5.75
C PRO A 132 -16.60 -12.96 -4.63
N VAL A 133 -16.84 -11.67 -4.89
CA VAL A 133 -16.67 -10.64 -3.86
C VAL A 133 -17.60 -10.95 -2.68
N PRO A 134 -17.07 -11.18 -1.47
CA PRO A 134 -17.91 -11.46 -0.30
C PRO A 134 -18.80 -10.26 0.05
N SER A 135 -20.00 -10.53 0.59
CA SER A 135 -20.86 -9.46 1.11
C SER A 135 -20.14 -8.68 2.23
N GLY A 136 -20.30 -7.35 2.22
CA GLY A 136 -19.63 -6.45 3.16
C GLY A 136 -18.17 -6.15 2.85
N THR A 137 -17.64 -6.55 1.69
CA THR A 137 -16.27 -6.22 1.28
C THR A 137 -16.07 -4.70 1.19
N THR A 138 -15.00 -4.23 1.83
CA THR A 138 -14.53 -2.84 1.74
C THR A 138 -13.15 -2.79 1.09
N VAL A 139 -12.82 -1.64 0.50
CA VAL A 139 -11.46 -1.31 0.07
C VAL A 139 -10.93 -0.23 1.01
N THR A 140 -9.88 -0.55 1.75
CA THR A 140 -9.21 0.38 2.66
C THR A 140 -7.86 0.76 2.09
N LEU A 141 -7.58 2.06 1.94
CA LEU A 141 -6.27 2.57 1.56
C LEU A 141 -5.46 2.88 2.83
N LEU A 142 -4.30 2.23 2.97
CA LEU A 142 -3.28 2.54 3.96
C LEU A 142 -2.10 3.23 3.28
N VAL A 143 -1.51 4.18 4.00
CA VAL A 143 -0.31 4.88 3.56
C VAL A 143 0.76 4.69 4.62
N TYR A 144 1.89 4.13 4.21
CA TYR A 144 3.08 4.03 5.05
C TYR A 144 4.10 5.03 4.53
N GLU A 145 4.56 5.92 5.39
CA GLU A 145 5.64 6.84 5.09
C GLU A 145 6.93 6.36 5.75
N PHE A 146 8.03 6.42 5.01
CA PHE A 146 9.36 6.09 5.46
C PHE A 146 10.29 7.29 5.27
N GLN A 147 11.13 7.52 6.26
CA GLN A 147 12.29 8.40 6.15
C GLN A 147 13.53 7.50 5.99
N ALA A 148 14.28 7.71 4.92
CA ALA A 148 15.56 7.07 4.69
C ALA A 148 16.67 8.12 4.81
N ASP A 149 17.71 7.79 5.56
CA ASP A 149 18.92 8.59 5.61
C ASP A 149 20.08 7.74 5.08
N LYS A 150 20.97 8.34 4.31
CA LYS A 150 22.10 7.61 3.69
C LYS A 150 22.88 6.78 4.72
N GLY A 151 23.01 5.49 4.45
CA GLY A 151 23.75 4.55 5.29
C GLY A 151 23.01 4.05 6.53
N ARG A 152 21.71 4.35 6.67
CA ARG A 152 20.84 3.84 7.73
C ARG A 152 19.69 3.01 7.14
N GLU A 153 19.13 2.13 7.96
CA GLU A 153 17.83 1.52 7.66
C GLU A 153 16.75 2.61 7.65
N GLY A 154 15.81 2.53 6.71
CA GLY A 154 14.70 3.48 6.71
C GLY A 154 13.76 3.23 7.87
N ARG A 155 13.27 4.32 8.46
CA ARG A 155 12.35 4.30 9.59
C ARG A 155 10.94 4.66 9.15
N LEU A 156 9.95 4.03 9.75
CA LEU A 156 8.57 4.46 9.59
C LEU A 156 8.40 5.84 10.25
N VAL A 157 7.79 6.78 9.53
CA VAL A 157 7.54 8.14 10.04
C VAL A 157 6.46 8.07 11.13
N ALA A 158 6.66 8.79 12.23
CA ALA A 158 5.69 8.87 13.33
C ALA A 158 4.42 9.61 12.88
N GLU A 159 3.26 9.31 13.49
CA GLU A 159 1.96 9.83 13.05
C GLU A 159 1.91 11.36 12.97
N ASN A 160 2.53 12.05 13.92
CA ASN A 160 2.61 13.52 13.98
C ASN A 160 3.54 14.17 12.94
N GLU A 161 4.36 13.38 12.24
CA GLU A 161 5.32 13.83 11.22
C GLU A 161 4.86 13.50 9.78
N ARG A 162 3.74 12.78 9.64
CA ARG A 162 3.17 12.36 8.35
C ARG A 162 2.42 13.48 7.66
N LEU A 163 2.35 13.41 6.35
CA LEU A 163 1.44 14.25 5.60
C LEU A 163 -0.02 13.81 5.85
N PRO A 164 -0.98 14.75 5.85
CA PRO A 164 -2.38 14.41 5.93
C PRO A 164 -2.79 13.41 4.84
N PHE A 165 -3.63 12.44 5.20
CA PHE A 165 -4.14 11.42 4.27
C PHE A 165 -4.73 12.01 2.98
N ALA A 166 -5.39 13.17 3.07
CA ALA A 166 -5.96 13.86 1.91
C ALA A 166 -4.90 14.21 0.84
N ILE A 167 -3.67 14.56 1.24
CA ILE A 167 -2.57 14.86 0.31
C ILE A 167 -2.21 13.60 -0.49
N HIS A 168 -2.13 12.45 0.18
CA HIS A 168 -1.87 11.17 -0.45
C HIS A 168 -3.01 10.72 -1.37
N ALA A 169 -4.25 10.81 -0.90
CA ALA A 169 -5.43 10.45 -1.67
C ALA A 169 -5.54 11.30 -2.95
N LYS A 170 -5.21 12.60 -2.87
CA LYS A 170 -5.15 13.50 -4.03
C LYS A 170 -4.13 13.06 -5.06
N SER A 171 -2.94 12.63 -4.63
CA SER A 171 -1.89 12.14 -5.55
C SER A 171 -2.33 10.93 -6.39
N LEU A 172 -3.22 10.10 -5.83
CA LEU A 172 -3.84 8.95 -6.50
C LEU A 172 -5.13 9.30 -7.26
N GLY A 173 -5.60 10.55 -7.19
CA GLY A 173 -6.88 10.97 -7.78
C GLY A 173 -8.10 10.37 -7.08
N PHE A 174 -8.05 10.22 -5.76
CA PHE A 174 -9.21 9.86 -4.92
C PHE A 174 -9.83 11.06 -4.18
N ALA A 175 -9.14 12.20 -4.14
CA ALA A 175 -9.64 13.45 -3.57
C ALA A 175 -9.44 14.59 -4.58
N SER A 176 -10.39 15.51 -4.64
CA SER A 176 -10.37 16.75 -5.43
C SER A 176 -9.64 17.87 -4.68
#